data_AF-A0A7G1KT62-F1
#
_entry.id   AF-A0A7G1KT62-F1
#
_cell.length_a   1.000
_cell.length_b   1.000
_cell.length_c   1.000
_cell.angle_alpha   90.00
_cell.angle_beta   90.00
_cell.angle_gamma   90.00
#
_symmetry.space_group_name_H-M   'P 1'
#
loop_
_entity.id
_entity.type
_entity.pdbx_description
1 polymer ?
#
loop_
_entity_poly.entity_id
_entity_poly.type
_entity_poly.pdbx_seq_one_letter_code
_entity_poly.pdbx_strand_id
1 'polypeptide(L)'
;MSAYLDPEGRRFGLPTWPWRMAPRHLRTWRQLDAENKRPTAEYEAQVRGRGWRKAYLYDAQQTREKREPTAAQLDSLRIARWVRSAAACERRGIDAADMRELIEQARADLAARRAQQPRRAERGRSR
;
A
#
# COMPACT_ATOMS: atom_id res chain seq x y z
N MET A 1 -26.13 23.86 -6.72
CA MET A 1 -24.80 23.47 -7.23
C MET A 1 -23.97 22.97 -6.06
N SER A 2 -23.26 21.85 -6.19
CA SER A 2 -22.42 21.34 -5.11
C SER A 2 -21.25 22.27 -4.86
N ALA A 3 -21.00 22.64 -3.60
CA ALA A 3 -19.98 23.61 -3.17
C ALA A 3 -18.54 23.27 -3.58
N TYR A 4 -18.30 22.07 -4.11
CA TYR A 4 -16.99 21.53 -4.47
C TYR A 4 -16.77 21.34 -5.97
N LEU A 5 -17.69 21.74 -6.84
CA LEU A 5 -17.47 21.63 -8.29
C LEU A 5 -16.47 22.70 -8.75
N ASP A 6 -15.24 22.27 -9.03
CA ASP A 6 -14.15 23.10 -9.53
C ASP A 6 -13.25 22.26 -10.47
N PRO A 7 -13.72 21.95 -11.71
CA PRO A 7 -12.99 21.09 -12.64
C PRO A 7 -11.61 21.64 -13.06
N GLU A 8 -11.44 22.96 -13.05
CA GLU A 8 -10.18 23.62 -13.44
C GLU A 8 -9.23 23.82 -12.25
N GLY A 9 -9.67 23.49 -11.03
CA GLY A 9 -8.86 23.61 -9.82
C GLY A 9 -8.56 25.05 -9.40
N ARG A 10 -9.31 26.05 -9.88
CA ARG A 10 -9.05 27.47 -9.59
C ARG A 10 -9.26 27.83 -8.12
N ARG A 11 -10.15 27.12 -7.42
CA ARG A 11 -10.49 27.38 -6.02
C ARG A 11 -9.69 26.52 -5.05
N PHE A 12 -9.40 25.28 -5.43
CA PHE A 12 -8.78 24.30 -4.52
C PHE A 12 -7.35 23.88 -4.91
N GLY A 13 -6.79 24.46 -5.98
CA GLY A 13 -5.44 24.16 -6.48
C GLY A 13 -5.32 22.84 -7.24
N LEU A 14 -6.42 22.09 -7.37
CA LEU A 14 -6.51 20.81 -8.05
C LEU A 14 -7.95 20.61 -8.54
N PRO A 15 -8.16 20.03 -9.74
CA PRO A 15 -9.48 19.63 -10.19
C PRO A 15 -10.26 18.92 -9.08
N THR A 16 -11.39 19.51 -8.70
CA THR A 16 -12.20 19.07 -7.56
C THR A 16 -13.60 18.73 -8.01
N TRP A 17 -14.02 17.51 -7.69
CA TRP A 17 -15.33 17.00 -8.03
C TRP A 17 -16.16 16.77 -6.77
N PRO A 18 -17.46 17.07 -6.81
CA PRO A 18 -18.39 16.57 -5.81
C PRO A 18 -18.42 15.04 -5.79
N TRP A 19 -18.83 14.47 -4.65
CA TRP A 19 -19.08 13.03 -4.53
C TRP A 19 -19.94 12.51 -5.70
N ARG A 20 -19.49 11.40 -6.32
CA ARG A 20 -20.11 10.75 -7.50
C ARG A 20 -20.15 11.56 -8.79
N MET A 21 -19.47 12.71 -8.88
CA MET A 21 -19.44 13.55 -10.09
C MET A 21 -18.09 13.56 -10.82
N ALA A 22 -17.10 12.81 -10.34
CA ALA A 22 -15.81 12.72 -11.02
C ALA A 22 -15.93 11.97 -12.37
N PRO A 23 -15.18 12.39 -13.41
CA PRO A 23 -15.05 11.67 -14.67
C PRO A 23 -14.66 10.20 -14.48
N ARG A 24 -15.14 9.31 -15.36
CA ARG A 24 -14.95 7.85 -15.22
C ARG A 24 -13.49 7.36 -15.31
N HIS A 25 -12.64 8.10 -16.03
CA HIS A 25 -11.21 7.80 -16.13
C HIS A 25 -10.46 8.10 -14.83
N LEU A 26 -11.02 8.96 -13.96
CA LEU A 26 -10.47 9.28 -12.65
C LEU A 26 -11.01 8.32 -11.60
N ARG A 27 -10.11 7.57 -10.96
CA ARG A 27 -10.44 6.53 -9.97
C ARG A 27 -9.71 6.79 -8.67
N THR A 28 -10.36 6.47 -7.55
CA THR A 28 -9.69 6.45 -6.24
C THR A 28 -8.72 5.28 -6.15
N TRP A 29 -7.72 5.39 -5.27
CA TRP A 29 -6.77 4.30 -5.01
C TRP A 29 -7.47 2.98 -4.64
N ARG A 30 -8.54 3.03 -3.82
CA ARG A 30 -9.33 1.85 -3.45
C ARG A 30 -10.05 1.20 -4.63
N GLN A 31 -10.54 2.00 -5.58
CA GLN A 31 -11.18 1.47 -6.79
C GLN A 31 -10.16 0.79 -7.70
N LEU A 32 -8.95 1.35 -7.81
CA LEU A 32 -7.86 0.73 -8.57
C LEU A 32 -7.37 -0.57 -7.91
N ASP A 33 -7.21 -0.57 -6.59
CA ASP A 33 -6.77 -1.77 -5.85
C ASP A 33 -7.77 -2.93 -6.00
N ALA A 34 -9.08 -2.64 -6.02
CA ALA A 34 -10.12 -3.62 -6.31
C ALA A 34 -10.03 -4.21 -7.73
N GLU A 35 -9.38 -3.51 -8.67
CA GLU A 35 -9.08 -3.97 -10.03
C GLU A 35 -7.68 -4.60 -10.14
N ASN A 36 -7.01 -4.89 -9.02
CA ASN A 36 -5.62 -5.34 -8.95
C ASN A 36 -4.62 -4.40 -9.67
N LYS A 37 -4.93 -3.10 -9.69
CA LYS A 37 -4.12 -2.05 -10.30
C LYS A 37 -3.55 -1.12 -9.23
N ARG A 38 -2.38 -0.56 -9.53
CA ARG A 38 -1.77 0.52 -8.75
C ARG A 38 -1.45 1.70 -9.66
N PRO A 39 -1.68 2.95 -9.20
CA PRO A 39 -1.28 4.12 -9.96
C PRO A 39 0.23 4.18 -10.10
N THR A 40 0.70 4.67 -11.25
CA THR A 40 2.13 4.95 -11.50
C THR A 40 2.45 6.43 -11.53
N ALA A 41 1.44 7.28 -11.63
CA ALA A 41 1.54 8.73 -11.61
C ALA A 41 0.98 9.32 -10.31
N GLU A 42 1.23 10.60 -10.11
CA GLU A 42 0.62 11.38 -9.04
C GLU A 42 -0.89 11.53 -9.26
N TYR A 43 -1.61 11.98 -8.22
CA TYR A 43 -3.03 12.27 -8.33
C TYR A 43 -3.27 13.46 -9.27
N GLU A 44 -4.34 13.40 -10.06
CA GLU A 44 -4.71 14.45 -11.01
C GLU A 44 -5.93 15.26 -10.55
N ALA A 45 -6.71 14.71 -9.63
CA ALA A 45 -7.91 15.33 -9.13
C ALA A 45 -8.22 14.88 -7.70
N GLN A 46 -9.24 15.49 -7.10
CA GLN A 46 -9.79 15.06 -5.82
C GLN A 46 -11.31 15.02 -5.88
N VAL A 47 -11.90 14.14 -5.08
CA VAL A 47 -13.33 14.15 -4.79
C VAL A 47 -13.56 14.62 -3.36
N ARG A 48 -14.49 15.54 -3.17
CA ARG A 48 -14.90 16.04 -1.84
C ARG A 48 -16.37 15.73 -1.56
N GLY A 49 -16.62 15.24 -0.35
CA GLY A 49 -17.95 14.90 0.16
C GLY A 49 -18.36 15.76 1.35
N ARG A 50 -19.43 15.37 2.04
CA ARG A 50 -19.88 16.07 3.25
C ARG A 50 -18.82 16.03 4.36
N GLY A 51 -18.61 17.18 5.01
CA GLY A 51 -17.65 17.35 6.10
C GLY A 51 -16.21 17.26 5.61
N TRP A 52 -15.42 16.42 6.27
CA TRP A 52 -13.98 16.29 6.04
C TRP A 52 -13.62 15.19 5.02
N ARG A 53 -14.63 14.62 4.34
CA ARG A 53 -14.42 13.51 3.40
C ARG A 53 -13.74 14.02 2.12
N LYS A 54 -12.52 13.54 1.89
CA LYS A 54 -11.71 13.81 0.69
C LYS A 54 -11.05 12.51 0.24
N ALA A 55 -10.98 12.29 -1.07
CA ALA A 55 -10.14 11.24 -1.66
C ALA A 55 -9.44 11.78 -2.90
N TYR A 56 -8.21 11.34 -3.11
CA TYR A 56 -7.46 11.63 -4.33
C TYR A 56 -7.87 10.70 -5.45
N LEU A 57 -7.81 11.22 -6.67
CA LEU A 57 -8.18 10.55 -7.90
C LEU A 57 -6.95 10.45 -8.80
N TYR A 58 -6.79 9.28 -9.39
CA TYR A 58 -5.70 8.92 -10.29
C TYR A 58 -6.29 8.57 -11.65
N ASP A 59 -5.54 8.81 -12.70
CA ASP A 59 -5.90 8.36 -14.04
C ASP A 59 -5.79 6.82 -14.14
N ALA A 60 -6.90 6.19 -14.53
CA ALA A 60 -6.99 4.75 -14.74
C ALA A 60 -6.09 4.25 -15.89
N GLN A 61 -5.74 5.11 -16.84
CA GLN A 61 -4.83 4.78 -17.94
C GLN A 61 -3.36 4.75 -17.49
N GLN A 62 -3.02 5.45 -16.40
CA GLN A 62 -1.68 5.51 -15.82
C GLN A 62 -1.55 4.57 -14.63
N THR A 63 -1.84 3.29 -14.89
CA THR A 63 -1.79 2.23 -13.88
C THR A 63 -0.93 1.07 -14.34
N ARG A 64 -0.42 0.32 -13.37
CA ARG A 64 0.23 -0.97 -13.60
C ARG A 64 -0.44 -2.01 -12.74
N GLU A 65 -0.32 -3.26 -13.16
CA GLU A 65 -0.71 -4.39 -12.33
C GLU A 65 0.04 -4.34 -11.00
N LYS A 66 -0.69 -4.68 -9.94
CA LYS A 66 -0.11 -4.87 -8.62
C LYS A 66 0.78 -6.10 -8.69
N ARG A 67 2.02 -5.94 -8.23
CA ARG A 67 2.96 -7.05 -8.16
C ARG A 67 2.64 -7.88 -6.93
N GLU A 68 2.44 -9.17 -7.12
CA GLU A 68 2.32 -10.12 -6.01
C GLU A 68 3.65 -10.22 -5.24
N PRO A 69 3.63 -10.03 -3.92
CA PRO A 69 4.82 -10.25 -3.09
C PRO A 69 5.27 -11.70 -3.14
N THR A 70 6.57 -11.93 -3.11
CA THR A 70 7.11 -13.29 -2.99
C THR A 70 6.87 -13.85 -1.59
N ALA A 71 6.87 -15.18 -1.43
CA ALA A 71 6.74 -15.83 -0.12
C ALA A 71 7.74 -15.26 0.92
N ALA A 72 9.00 -15.05 0.52
CA ALA A 72 10.02 -14.48 1.40
C ALA A 72 9.70 -13.02 1.83
N GLN A 73 9.06 -12.24 0.96
CA GLN A 73 8.61 -10.89 1.31
C GLN A 73 7.44 -10.93 2.29
N LEU A 74 6.49 -11.84 2.09
CA LEU A 74 5.36 -12.05 3.01
C LEU A 74 5.83 -12.49 4.40
N ASP A 75 6.80 -13.41 4.48
CA ASP A 75 7.39 -13.83 5.76
C ASP A 75 8.08 -12.67 6.48
N SER A 76 8.83 -11.86 5.74
CA SER A 76 9.49 -10.66 6.28
C SER A 76 8.48 -9.66 6.85
N LEU A 77 7.37 -9.43 6.14
CA LEU A 77 6.26 -8.57 6.60
C LEU A 77 5.57 -9.14 7.84
N ARG A 78 5.37 -10.46 7.90
CA ARG A 78 4.77 -11.15 9.05
C ARG A 78 5.61 -10.96 10.30
N ILE A 79 6.91 -11.21 10.21
CA ILE A 79 7.87 -11.00 11.31
C ILE A 79 7.85 -9.54 11.75
N ALA A 80 7.91 -8.58 10.81
CA ALA A 80 7.86 -7.15 11.14
C ALA A 80 6.56 -6.75 11.86
N ARG A 81 5.42 -7.34 11.49
CA ARG A 81 4.14 -7.14 12.16
C ARG A 81 4.17 -7.66 13.60
N TRP A 82 4.72 -8.86 13.82
CA TRP A 82 4.87 -9.43 15.16
C TRP A 82 5.78 -8.58 16.05
N VAL A 83 6.93 -8.13 15.54
CA VAL A 83 7.85 -7.24 16.28
C VAL A 83 7.13 -5.97 16.75
N ARG A 84 6.35 -5.35 15.86
CA ARG A 84 5.56 -4.16 16.21
C ARG A 84 4.51 -4.47 17.29
N SER A 85 3.89 -5.65 17.22
CA SER A 85 2.89 -6.10 18.19
C SER A 85 3.49 -6.36 19.57
N ALA A 86 4.60 -7.11 19.65
CA ALA A 86 5.31 -7.37 20.89
C ALA A 86 5.72 -6.07 21.59
N ALA A 87 6.32 -5.14 20.83
CA ALA A 87 6.66 -3.82 21.34
C ALA A 87 5.43 -3.01 21.83
N ALA A 88 4.26 -3.21 21.24
CA ALA A 88 3.03 -2.55 21.69
C ALA A 88 2.48 -3.15 22.99
N CYS A 89 2.61 -4.47 23.18
CA CYS A 89 2.29 -5.16 24.43
C CYS A 89 3.20 -4.69 25.56
N GLU A 90 4.52 -4.70 25.35
CA GLU A 90 5.51 -4.27 26.34
C GLU A 90 5.27 -2.83 26.81
N ARG A 91 4.95 -1.91 25.89
CA ARG A 91 4.59 -0.51 26.23
C ARG A 91 3.35 -0.39 27.13
N ARG A 92 2.50 -1.41 27.16
CA ARG A 92 1.29 -1.48 27.99
C ARG A 92 1.48 -2.36 29.23
N GLY A 93 2.71 -2.80 29.51
CA GLY A 93 3.01 -3.70 30.62
C GLY A 93 2.49 -5.13 30.42
N ILE A 94 2.17 -5.51 29.18
CA ILE A 94 1.75 -6.87 28.83
C ILE A 94 3.00 -7.64 28.44
N ASP A 95 3.25 -8.76 29.11
CA ASP A 95 4.36 -9.66 28.76
C ASP A 95 4.21 -10.16 27.31
N ALA A 96 5.32 -10.17 26.59
CA ALA A 96 5.41 -10.56 25.20
C ALA A 96 6.54 -11.57 24.95
N ALA A 97 7.06 -12.22 26.00
CA ALA A 97 8.13 -13.22 25.90
C ALA A 97 7.83 -14.29 24.82
N ASP A 98 6.65 -14.91 24.86
CA ASP A 98 6.23 -15.92 23.87
C ASP A 98 6.23 -15.37 22.44
N MET A 99 5.81 -14.10 22.27
CA MET A 99 5.84 -13.45 20.95
C MET A 99 7.28 -13.23 20.48
N ARG A 100 8.20 -12.87 21.40
CA ARG A 100 9.62 -12.70 21.09
C ARG A 100 10.28 -14.00 20.69
N GLU A 101 9.99 -15.08 21.41
CA GLU A 101 10.46 -16.42 21.05
C GLU A 101 9.96 -16.84 19.66
N LEU A 102 8.67 -16.66 19.40
CA LEU A 102 8.07 -16.96 18.10
C LEU A 102 8.70 -16.13 16.96
N ILE A 103 9.04 -14.86 17.22
CA ILE A 103 9.74 -13.99 16.26
C ILE A 103 11.13 -14.55 15.95
N GLU A 104 11.90 -14.95 16.96
CA GLU A 104 13.25 -15.48 16.77
C GLU A 104 13.22 -16.83 16.05
N GLN A 105 12.28 -17.71 16.40
CA GLN A 105 12.08 -18.96 15.67
C GLN A 105 11.76 -18.70 14.19
N ALA A 106 10.83 -17.79 13.90
CA ALA A 106 10.48 -17.46 12.51
C ALA A 106 11.64 -16.85 11.72
N ARG A 107 12.53 -16.09 12.38
CA ARG A 107 13.77 -15.57 11.78
C ARG A 107 14.74 -16.70 11.44
N ALA A 108 14.93 -17.64 12.37
CA ALA A 108 15.78 -18.82 12.16
C ALA A 108 15.27 -19.67 10.99
N ASP A 109 13.96 -19.93 10.93
CA ASP A 109 13.34 -20.69 9.85
C ASP A 109 13.52 -20.01 8.48
N LEU A 110 13.37 -18.68 8.42
CA LEU A 110 13.59 -17.92 7.20
C LEU A 110 15.06 -17.95 6.77
N ALA A 111 16.00 -17.87 7.72
CA ALA A 111 17.43 -17.98 7.46
C ALA A 111 17.80 -19.38 6.94
N ALA A 112 17.27 -20.44 7.56
CA ALA A 112 17.47 -21.82 7.12
C ALA A 112 16.96 -22.04 5.69
N ARG A 113 15.74 -21.56 5.39
CA ARG A 113 15.16 -21.63 4.03
C ARG A 113 16.01 -20.89 3.00
N ARG A 114 16.57 -19.73 3.34
CA ARG A 114 17.48 -18.97 2.47
C ARG A 114 18.81 -19.68 2.23
N ALA A 115 19.36 -20.34 3.25
CA ALA A 115 20.60 -21.10 3.13
C ALA A 115 20.45 -22.33 2.22
N GLN A 116 19.27 -22.96 2.21
CA GLN A 116 18.95 -24.11 1.35
C GLN A 116 18.66 -23.72 -0.10
N GLN A 117 18.32 -22.45 -0.37
CA GLN A 117 18.07 -21.98 -1.73
C GLN A 117 19.39 -21.73 -2.47
N PRO A 118 19.61 -22.32 -3.66
CA PRO A 118 20.80 -22.05 -4.44
C PRO A 118 20.87 -20.54 -4.73
N ARG A 119 22.04 -19.93 -4.50
CA ARG A 119 22.30 -18.54 -4.91
C ARG A 119 21.94 -18.44 -6.38
N ARG A 120 20.86 -17.72 -6.69
CA ARG A 120 20.37 -17.54 -8.05
C ARG A 120 21.55 -17.11 -8.91
N ALA A 121 21.99 -18.00 -9.80
CA ALA A 121 23.11 -17.78 -10.70
C ALA A 121 22.99 -16.39 -11.33
N GLU A 122 24.13 -15.71 -11.38
CA GLU A 122 24.34 -14.38 -11.95
C GLU A 122 23.43 -14.16 -13.15
N ARG A 123 22.41 -13.31 -12.97
CA ARG A 123 21.61 -12.86 -14.11
C ARG A 123 22.53 -11.96 -14.93
N GLY A 124 23.05 -12.54 -16.01
CA GLY A 124 23.79 -11.86 -17.04
C GLY A 124 23.14 -10.51 -17.36
N ARG A 125 23.87 -9.45 -17.08
CA ARG A 125 23.57 -8.11 -17.51
C ARG A 125 23.82 -8.09 -19.02
N SER A 126 22.84 -8.50 -19.82
CA SER A 126 22.83 -8.15 -21.24
C SER A 126 22.64 -6.64 -21.32
N ARG A 127 23.65 -5.97 -21.89
CA ARG A 127 23.56 -4.57 -22.32
C ARG A 127 22.54 -4.42 -23.44
#